data_AF-A0A345EB08-F1
#
_entry.id   AF-A0A345EB08-F1
#
_cell.length_a   1.000
_cell.length_b   1.000
_cell.length_c   1.000
_cell.angle_alpha   90.00
_cell.angle_beta   90.00
_cell.angle_gamma   90.00
#
_symmetry.space_group_name_H-M   'P 1'
#
loop_
_entity.id
_entity.type
_entity.pdbx_description
1 polymer ?
#
loop_
_entity_poly.entity_id
_entity_poly.type
_entity_poly.pdbx_seq_one_letter_code
_entity_poly.pdbx_strand_id
1 'polypeptide(L)'
;MSGRRRGQLVLLAAAVVVTALVPMLLAYAQLTVGVAGEAADTDATQSLDDATRSLERAVADTTVAVANGTDPDSHRTVAALATDRLNSTVTTLESSGTGRGVTVAIDWNASAARNWARTDCPGGPGRAFDTCAVDDGVVTQTRANSTALVAVAFDVTVRGPDGTATATVVIRGVRGVIADRRSAAASLTPPVASREATRHTARRSRGRTPGSWSERAGRRWPR
;
A
#
# COMPACT_ATOMS: atom_id res chain seq x y z
N MET A 1 -46.82 -43.61 30.57
CA MET A 1 -45.90 -42.45 30.56
C MET A 1 -44.61 -42.69 29.73
N SER A 2 -44.64 -43.56 28.70
CA SER A 2 -43.41 -44.10 28.07
C SER A 2 -42.96 -43.39 26.78
N GLY A 3 -43.78 -42.53 26.19
CA GLY A 3 -43.42 -41.79 24.96
C GLY A 3 -42.37 -40.68 25.18
N ARG A 4 -42.30 -40.12 26.39
CA ARG A 4 -41.45 -38.98 26.72
C ARG A 4 -39.96 -39.35 26.80
N ARG A 5 -39.63 -40.58 27.22
CA ARG A 5 -38.24 -41.11 27.24
C ARG A 5 -37.69 -41.43 25.86
N ARG A 6 -38.53 -41.97 24.95
CA ARG A 6 -38.12 -42.26 23.57
C ARG A 6 -37.88 -40.98 22.77
N GLY A 7 -38.73 -39.96 22.95
CA GLY A 7 -38.51 -38.64 22.34
C GLY A 7 -37.24 -37.95 22.82
N GLN A 8 -36.89 -38.08 24.11
CA GLN A 8 -35.64 -37.53 24.67
C GLN A 8 -34.37 -38.18 24.09
N LEU A 9 -34.37 -39.50 23.87
CA LEU A 9 -33.21 -40.20 23.32
C LEU A 9 -32.93 -39.80 21.86
N VAL A 10 -33.98 -39.56 21.06
CA VAL A 10 -33.83 -39.13 19.67
C VAL A 10 -33.23 -37.73 19.58
N LEU A 11 -33.65 -36.80 20.45
CA LEU A 11 -33.09 -35.45 20.51
C LEU A 11 -31.61 -35.45 20.91
N LEU A 12 -31.22 -36.28 21.88
CA LEU A 12 -29.83 -36.45 22.28
C LEU A 12 -28.98 -37.01 21.14
N ALA A 13 -29.44 -38.05 20.45
CA ALA A 13 -28.74 -38.62 19.31
C ALA A 13 -28.55 -37.61 18.18
N ALA A 14 -29.60 -36.85 17.85
CA ALA A 14 -29.53 -35.80 16.83
C ALA A 14 -28.53 -34.69 17.20
N ALA A 15 -28.51 -34.25 18.45
CA ALA A 15 -27.58 -33.23 18.93
C ALA A 15 -26.10 -33.70 18.81
N VAL A 16 -25.83 -34.97 19.09
CA VAL A 16 -24.48 -35.55 18.94
C VAL A 16 -24.05 -35.59 17.49
N VAL A 17 -24.94 -35.98 16.57
CA VAL A 17 -24.61 -36.00 15.12
C VAL A 17 -24.34 -34.60 14.59
N VAL A 18 -25.15 -33.61 14.98
CA VAL A 18 -24.94 -32.21 14.58
C VAL A 18 -23.60 -31.69 15.09
N THR A 19 -23.31 -31.90 16.38
CA THR A 19 -22.03 -31.44 16.97
C THR A 19 -20.82 -32.16 16.37
N ALA A 20 -20.96 -33.41 15.95
CA ALA A 20 -19.91 -34.14 15.22
C ALA A 20 -19.69 -33.63 13.78
N LEU A 21 -20.72 -33.08 13.13
CA LEU A 21 -20.65 -32.54 11.76
C LEU A 21 -20.14 -31.11 11.68
N VAL A 22 -20.32 -30.30 12.75
CA VAL A 22 -19.83 -28.92 12.83
C VAL A 22 -18.35 -28.75 12.43
N PRO A 23 -17.38 -29.54 12.94
CA PRO A 23 -15.98 -29.37 12.55
C PRO A 23 -15.72 -29.66 11.07
N MET A 24 -16.47 -30.57 10.43
CA MET A 24 -16.34 -30.86 9.00
C MET A 24 -16.87 -29.71 8.14
N LEU A 25 -18.00 -29.10 8.55
CA LEU A 25 -18.53 -27.89 7.94
C LEU A 25 -17.58 -26.69 8.10
N LEU A 26 -16.98 -26.54 9.28
CA LEU A 26 -15.96 -25.52 9.56
C LEU A 26 -14.71 -25.73 8.70
N ALA A 27 -14.25 -26.97 8.54
CA ALA A 27 -13.12 -27.29 7.67
C ALA A 27 -13.43 -26.96 6.19
N TYR A 28 -14.66 -27.24 5.73
CA TYR A 28 -15.08 -26.89 4.37
C TYR A 28 -15.17 -25.37 4.18
N ALA A 29 -15.67 -24.64 5.17
CA ALA A 29 -15.69 -23.18 5.15
C ALA A 29 -14.29 -22.56 5.22
N GLN A 30 -13.37 -23.16 5.97
CA GLN A 30 -11.96 -22.72 6.02
C GLN A 30 -11.25 -22.96 4.69
N LEU A 31 -11.52 -24.08 4.02
CA LEU A 31 -10.99 -24.37 2.70
C LEU A 31 -11.50 -23.37 1.64
N THR A 32 -12.74 -22.89 1.73
CA THR A 32 -13.26 -21.93 0.75
C THR A 32 -12.88 -20.49 1.05
N VAL A 33 -12.71 -20.12 2.32
CA VAL A 33 -12.41 -18.73 2.72
C VAL A 33 -10.90 -18.46 2.81
N GLY A 34 -10.10 -19.44 3.24
CA GLY A 34 -8.64 -19.28 3.40
C GLY A 34 -7.89 -19.28 2.07
N VAL A 35 -8.15 -20.26 1.20
CA VAL A 35 -7.39 -20.38 -0.06
C VAL A 35 -7.83 -19.38 -1.12
N ALA A 36 -9.09 -18.96 -1.11
CA ALA A 36 -9.61 -18.00 -2.08
C ALA A 36 -9.04 -16.60 -1.84
N GLY A 37 -8.96 -16.15 -0.58
CA GLY A 37 -8.41 -14.83 -0.23
C GLY A 37 -6.91 -14.72 -0.52
N GLU A 38 -6.11 -15.73 -0.15
CA GLU A 38 -4.67 -15.70 -0.40
C GLU A 38 -4.31 -15.87 -1.88
N ALA A 39 -5.05 -16.68 -2.64
CA ALA A 39 -4.84 -16.79 -4.08
C ALA A 39 -5.21 -15.49 -4.81
N ALA A 40 -6.30 -14.84 -4.42
CA ALA A 40 -6.75 -13.58 -5.00
C ALA A 40 -5.76 -12.43 -4.81
N ASP A 41 -5.23 -12.28 -3.60
CA ASP A 41 -4.20 -11.28 -3.31
C ASP A 41 -2.90 -11.58 -4.08
N THR A 42 -2.60 -12.86 -4.33
CA THR A 42 -1.43 -13.27 -5.12
C THR A 42 -1.56 -12.84 -6.59
N ASP A 43 -2.73 -13.03 -7.21
CA ASP A 43 -2.96 -12.66 -8.62
C ASP A 43 -2.92 -11.13 -8.83
N ALA A 44 -3.55 -10.37 -7.91
CA ALA A 44 -3.49 -8.91 -7.94
C ALA A 44 -2.06 -8.40 -7.72
N THR A 45 -1.31 -9.04 -6.82
CA THR A 45 0.11 -8.72 -6.57
C THR A 45 1.00 -9.05 -7.78
N GLN A 46 0.78 -10.19 -8.44
CA GLN A 46 1.53 -10.55 -9.64
C GLN A 46 1.25 -9.55 -10.79
N SER A 47 -0.01 -9.16 -10.97
CA SER A 47 -0.40 -8.17 -11.97
C SER A 47 0.21 -6.79 -11.68
N LEU A 48 0.28 -6.39 -10.41
CA LEU A 48 0.95 -5.18 -9.96
C LEU A 48 2.46 -5.21 -10.26
N ASP A 49 3.11 -6.36 -10.03
CA ASP A 49 4.52 -6.57 -10.32
C ASP A 49 4.81 -6.46 -11.82
N ASP A 50 3.96 -7.03 -12.66
CA ASP A 50 4.10 -6.97 -14.12
C ASP A 50 3.87 -5.56 -14.66
N ALA A 51 2.90 -4.83 -14.12
CA ALA A 51 2.68 -3.42 -14.44
C ALA A 51 3.91 -2.57 -14.04
N THR A 52 4.45 -2.81 -12.84
CA THR A 52 5.65 -2.10 -12.34
C THR A 52 6.86 -2.35 -13.22
N ARG A 53 7.15 -3.61 -13.59
CA ARG A 53 8.26 -3.95 -14.50
C ARG A 53 8.11 -3.32 -15.88
N SER A 54 6.88 -3.20 -16.35
CA SER A 54 6.58 -2.55 -17.63
C SER A 54 6.81 -1.05 -17.56
N LEU A 55 6.40 -0.40 -16.48
CA LEU A 55 6.70 1.01 -16.20
C LEU A 55 8.21 1.25 -16.06
N GLU A 56 8.94 0.37 -15.38
CA GLU A 56 10.41 0.46 -15.24
C GLU A 56 11.10 0.48 -16.59
N ARG A 57 10.69 -0.43 -17.49
CA ARG A 57 11.20 -0.46 -18.86
C ARG A 57 10.84 0.81 -19.63
N ALA A 58 9.60 1.27 -19.55
CA ALA A 58 9.16 2.47 -20.25
C ALA A 58 9.85 3.75 -19.76
N VAL A 59 10.12 3.88 -18.46
CA VAL A 59 10.88 5.01 -17.90
C VAL A 59 12.34 4.94 -18.35
N ALA A 60 12.94 3.76 -18.38
CA ALA A 60 14.30 3.59 -18.90
C ALA A 60 14.40 4.01 -20.39
N ASP A 61 13.46 3.55 -21.21
CA ASP A 61 13.40 3.91 -22.64
C ASP A 61 13.13 5.40 -22.84
N THR A 62 12.23 5.99 -22.03
CA THR A 62 11.94 7.43 -22.04
C THR A 62 13.16 8.24 -21.64
N THR A 63 13.90 7.80 -20.63
CA THR A 63 15.11 8.51 -20.19
C THR A 63 16.15 8.57 -21.30
N VAL A 64 16.35 7.49 -22.05
CA VAL A 64 17.25 7.48 -23.22
C VAL A 64 16.72 8.40 -24.33
N ALA A 65 15.41 8.43 -24.57
CA ALA A 65 14.81 9.26 -25.60
C ALA A 65 14.92 10.77 -25.32
N VAL A 66 14.75 11.18 -24.05
CA VAL A 66 14.78 12.60 -23.64
C VAL A 66 16.18 13.12 -23.30
N ALA A 67 17.19 12.24 -23.21
CA ALA A 67 18.57 12.61 -22.83
C ALA A 67 19.30 13.49 -23.85
N ASN A 68 18.76 13.68 -25.06
CA ASN A 68 19.48 14.36 -26.15
C ASN A 68 19.21 15.88 -26.17
N GLY A 69 20.26 16.67 -25.91
CA GLY A 69 20.39 18.05 -26.39
C GLY A 69 19.40 19.07 -25.83
N THR A 70 18.86 18.83 -24.63
CA THR A 70 17.95 19.77 -23.97
C THR A 70 18.72 20.92 -23.35
N ASP A 71 18.16 22.13 -23.40
CA ASP A 71 18.72 23.29 -22.71
C ASP A 71 18.71 23.09 -21.19
N PRO A 72 19.62 23.71 -20.43
CA PRO A 72 19.76 23.52 -18.99
C PRO A 72 18.54 23.96 -18.15
N ASP A 73 17.65 24.78 -18.70
CA ASP A 73 16.43 25.27 -18.03
C ASP A 73 15.13 24.65 -18.58
N SER A 74 15.24 23.58 -19.38
CA SER A 74 14.10 22.93 -20.06
C SER A 74 13.31 21.94 -19.19
N HIS A 75 13.31 22.10 -17.86
CA HIS A 75 12.65 21.18 -16.92
C HIS A 75 11.20 20.84 -17.28
N ARG A 76 10.37 21.85 -17.54
CA ARG A 76 8.96 21.65 -17.91
C ARG A 76 8.80 20.97 -19.27
N THR A 77 9.64 21.33 -20.23
CA THR A 77 9.63 20.72 -21.57
C THR A 77 10.01 19.24 -21.49
N VAL A 78 11.05 18.90 -20.74
CA VAL A 78 11.46 17.50 -20.52
C VAL A 78 10.41 16.71 -19.75
N ALA A 79 9.79 17.32 -18.73
CA ALA A 79 8.70 16.70 -17.99
C ALA A 79 7.50 16.41 -18.90
N ALA A 80 7.05 17.39 -19.70
CA ALA A 80 5.95 17.21 -20.64
C ALA A 80 6.24 16.11 -21.67
N LEU A 81 7.45 16.10 -22.27
CA LEU A 81 7.85 15.05 -23.21
C LEU A 81 7.88 13.66 -22.56
N ALA A 82 8.36 13.56 -21.31
CA ALA A 82 8.35 12.31 -20.56
C ALA A 82 6.91 11.85 -20.29
N THR A 83 6.04 12.76 -19.85
CA THR A 83 4.62 12.50 -19.59
C THR A 83 3.89 12.02 -20.84
N ASP A 84 4.05 12.70 -21.97
CA ASP A 84 3.40 12.32 -23.23
C ASP A 84 3.82 10.91 -23.68
N ARG A 85 5.11 10.59 -23.56
CA ARG A 85 5.65 9.29 -23.95
C ARG A 85 5.18 8.17 -23.01
N LEU A 86 5.16 8.44 -21.70
CA LEU A 86 4.76 7.47 -20.68
C LEU A 86 3.24 7.24 -20.67
N ASN A 87 2.43 8.26 -20.98
CA ASN A 87 0.97 8.14 -21.07
C ASN A 87 0.52 7.11 -22.10
N SER A 88 1.25 6.96 -23.22
CA SER A 88 0.99 5.90 -24.20
C SER A 88 1.19 4.50 -23.59
N THR A 89 2.24 4.33 -22.77
CA THR A 89 2.48 3.07 -22.05
C THR A 89 1.42 2.84 -20.97
N VAL A 90 1.10 3.86 -20.18
CA VAL A 90 0.05 3.79 -19.15
C VAL A 90 -1.27 3.34 -19.77
N THR A 91 -1.72 4.01 -20.82
CA THR A 91 -2.97 3.67 -21.53
C THR A 91 -2.96 2.22 -22.03
N THR A 92 -1.82 1.75 -22.53
CA THR A 92 -1.65 0.36 -22.98
C THR A 92 -1.75 -0.63 -21.81
N LEU A 93 -1.13 -0.33 -20.67
CA LEU A 93 -1.17 -1.17 -19.48
C LEU A 93 -2.59 -1.26 -18.91
N GLU A 94 -3.28 -0.14 -18.77
CA GLU A 94 -4.66 -0.07 -18.28
C GLU A 94 -5.63 -0.85 -19.20
N SER A 95 -5.48 -0.69 -20.52
CA SER A 95 -6.26 -1.43 -21.51
C SER A 95 -5.96 -2.94 -21.48
N SER A 96 -4.70 -3.32 -21.33
CA SER A 96 -4.27 -4.74 -21.28
C SER A 96 -4.74 -5.47 -20.04
N GLY A 97 -4.92 -4.75 -18.92
CA GLY A 97 -5.50 -5.30 -17.70
C GLY A 97 -6.93 -5.74 -17.94
N THR A 98 -7.73 -4.87 -18.56
CA THR A 98 -9.15 -5.11 -18.81
C THR A 98 -9.37 -6.39 -19.63
N GLY A 99 -8.50 -6.66 -20.61
CA GLY A 99 -8.53 -7.90 -21.41
C GLY A 99 -8.23 -9.19 -20.62
N ARG A 100 -7.68 -9.08 -19.40
CA ARG A 100 -7.37 -10.19 -18.49
C ARG A 100 -8.33 -10.27 -17.29
N GLY A 101 -9.40 -9.47 -17.29
CA GLY A 101 -10.38 -9.45 -16.20
C GLY A 101 -9.91 -8.68 -14.95
N VAL A 102 -8.86 -7.86 -15.05
CA VAL A 102 -8.36 -7.00 -13.97
C VAL A 102 -8.42 -5.53 -14.39
N THR A 103 -8.78 -4.63 -13.49
CA THR A 103 -8.66 -3.18 -13.73
C THR A 103 -7.32 -2.70 -13.20
N VAL A 104 -6.46 -2.20 -14.08
CA VAL A 104 -5.22 -1.51 -13.71
C VAL A 104 -5.48 0.00 -13.85
N ALA A 105 -5.15 0.77 -12.82
CA ALA A 105 -5.18 2.23 -12.82
C ALA A 105 -3.79 2.74 -12.40
N ILE A 106 -3.22 3.66 -13.19
CA ILE A 106 -1.90 4.23 -12.95
C ILE A 106 -2.00 5.74 -12.92
N ASP A 107 -1.75 6.32 -11.75
CA ASP A 107 -1.80 7.76 -11.52
C ASP A 107 -0.40 8.33 -11.27
N TRP A 108 -0.18 9.57 -11.67
CA TRP A 108 1.07 10.28 -11.39
C TRP A 108 1.10 10.76 -9.93
N ASN A 109 2.20 10.53 -9.21
CA ASN A 109 2.30 10.92 -7.80
C ASN A 109 3.31 12.05 -7.56
N ALA A 110 2.83 13.29 -7.65
CA ALA A 110 3.63 14.48 -7.38
C ALA A 110 4.18 14.54 -5.94
N SER A 111 3.45 13.98 -4.96
CA SER A 111 3.87 14.01 -3.55
C SER A 111 5.05 13.08 -3.29
N ALA A 112 5.01 11.86 -3.85
CA ALA A 112 6.09 10.88 -3.79
C ALA A 112 7.32 11.37 -4.57
N ALA A 113 7.12 11.96 -5.75
CA ALA A 113 8.21 12.58 -6.51
C ALA A 113 8.90 13.71 -5.74
N ARG A 114 8.12 14.62 -5.13
CA ARG A 114 8.67 15.70 -4.27
C ARG A 114 9.40 15.14 -3.06
N ASN A 115 8.90 14.07 -2.46
CA ASN A 115 9.59 13.43 -1.34
C ASN A 115 10.92 12.84 -1.76
N TRP A 116 10.92 12.05 -2.83
CA TRP A 116 12.10 11.44 -3.41
C TRP A 116 13.14 12.50 -3.84
N ALA A 117 12.70 13.59 -4.48
CA ALA A 117 13.60 14.68 -4.87
C ALA A 117 14.27 15.38 -3.68
N ARG A 118 13.70 15.32 -2.47
CA ARG A 118 14.33 15.86 -1.27
C ARG A 118 15.31 14.88 -0.61
N THR A 119 15.04 13.58 -0.70
CA THR A 119 15.78 12.55 0.06
C THR A 119 16.82 11.81 -0.77
N ASP A 120 16.56 11.62 -2.06
CA ASP A 120 17.28 10.70 -2.94
C ASP A 120 17.78 11.35 -4.24
N CYS A 121 17.58 12.67 -4.39
CA CYS A 121 18.07 13.40 -5.55
C CYS A 121 19.60 13.25 -5.66
N PRO A 122 20.12 12.76 -6.80
CA PRO A 122 21.56 12.57 -6.97
C PRO A 122 22.28 13.91 -6.87
N GLY A 123 23.31 13.98 -6.03
CA GLY A 123 24.21 15.12 -5.95
C GLY A 123 25.62 14.77 -6.43
N GLY A 124 26.49 15.77 -6.52
CA GLY A 124 27.92 15.57 -6.78
C GLY A 124 28.71 16.88 -6.70
N PRO A 125 30.05 16.79 -6.70
CA PRO A 125 30.91 17.95 -6.57
C PRO A 125 30.82 18.88 -7.80
N GLY A 126 31.17 20.15 -7.61
CA GLY A 126 31.46 21.08 -8.71
C GLY A 126 30.29 21.52 -9.59
N ARG A 127 29.04 21.53 -9.08
CA ARG A 127 27.82 21.84 -9.87
C ARG A 127 27.62 20.89 -11.07
N ALA A 128 28.16 19.67 -11.01
CA ALA A 128 27.86 18.64 -12.00
C ALA A 128 26.37 18.22 -11.97
N PHE A 129 25.72 18.44 -10.82
CA PHE A 129 24.32 18.17 -10.56
C PHE A 129 23.70 19.37 -9.86
N ASP A 130 22.68 19.97 -10.47
CA ASP A 130 21.87 21.00 -9.81
C ASP A 130 20.77 20.38 -8.93
N THR A 131 19.93 21.21 -8.32
CA THR A 131 18.78 20.72 -7.55
C THR A 131 17.76 20.03 -8.46
N CYS A 132 17.15 18.95 -7.98
CA CYS A 132 16.05 18.33 -8.69
C CYS A 132 14.83 19.26 -8.75
N ALA A 133 14.24 19.38 -9.95
CA ALA A 133 12.94 20.00 -10.16
C ALA A 133 11.87 18.91 -10.28
N VAL A 134 10.67 19.18 -9.79
CA VAL A 134 9.53 18.24 -9.84
C VAL A 134 8.35 18.89 -10.54
N ASP A 135 7.78 18.17 -11.50
CA ASP A 135 6.61 18.59 -12.29
C ASP A 135 5.69 17.36 -12.44
N ASP A 136 4.49 17.42 -11.87
CA ASP A 136 3.45 16.37 -11.93
C ASP A 136 3.92 14.91 -11.80
N GLY A 137 4.83 14.63 -10.85
CA GLY A 137 5.33 13.28 -10.60
C GLY A 137 6.63 12.93 -11.34
N VAL A 138 7.07 13.79 -12.26
CA VAL A 138 8.35 13.68 -12.95
C VAL A 138 9.41 14.49 -12.22
N VAL A 139 10.59 13.88 -12.01
CA VAL A 139 11.76 14.50 -11.40
C VAL A 139 12.84 14.69 -12.45
N THR A 140 13.23 15.94 -12.68
CA THR A 140 14.30 16.32 -13.62
C THR A 140 15.44 17.01 -12.90
N GLN A 141 16.60 17.07 -13.54
CA GLN A 141 17.78 17.73 -12.99
C GLN A 141 18.69 18.22 -14.11
N THR A 142 19.24 19.42 -13.92
CA THR A 142 20.26 19.95 -14.82
C THR A 142 21.60 19.29 -14.52
N ARG A 143 22.24 18.75 -15.57
CA ARG A 143 23.52 18.06 -15.54
C ARG A 143 24.32 18.45 -16.77
N ALA A 144 25.58 18.86 -16.57
CA ALA A 144 26.48 19.19 -17.68
C ALA A 144 25.84 20.09 -18.77
N ASN A 145 25.09 21.11 -18.33
CA ASN A 145 24.38 22.06 -19.19
C ASN A 145 23.21 21.46 -20.02
N SER A 146 22.62 20.36 -19.58
CA SER A 146 21.38 19.81 -20.14
C SER A 146 20.40 19.34 -19.07
N THR A 147 19.11 19.30 -19.41
CA THR A 147 18.07 18.82 -18.49
C THR A 147 17.89 17.31 -18.66
N ALA A 148 18.12 16.53 -17.60
CA ALA A 148 17.96 15.09 -17.58
C ALA A 148 16.70 14.65 -16.81
N LEU A 149 16.04 13.60 -17.28
CA LEU A 149 15.04 12.86 -16.51
C LEU A 149 15.74 11.98 -15.46
N VAL A 150 15.38 12.13 -14.20
CA VAL A 150 16.04 11.44 -13.07
C VAL A 150 15.15 10.37 -12.46
N ALA A 151 13.87 10.67 -12.24
CA ALA A 151 12.92 9.72 -11.69
C ALA A 151 11.48 10.08 -12.09
N VAL A 152 10.58 9.10 -11.97
CA VAL A 152 9.14 9.28 -12.13
C VAL A 152 8.42 8.53 -11.03
N ALA A 153 7.40 9.14 -10.42
CA ALA A 153 6.61 8.54 -9.37
C ALA A 153 5.18 8.26 -9.83
N PHE A 154 4.71 7.04 -9.57
CA PHE A 154 3.36 6.57 -9.89
C PHE A 154 2.69 5.96 -8.66
N ASP A 155 1.37 6.05 -8.61
CA ASP A 155 0.52 5.17 -7.82
C ASP A 155 -0.14 4.16 -8.77
N VAL A 156 0.04 2.88 -8.49
CA VAL A 156 -0.52 1.79 -9.29
C VAL A 156 -1.52 1.05 -8.43
N THR A 157 -2.75 0.91 -8.94
CA THR A 157 -3.80 0.12 -8.31
C THR A 157 -4.28 -0.95 -9.28
N VAL A 158 -4.29 -2.19 -8.83
CA VAL A 158 -4.86 -3.33 -9.55
C VAL A 158 -6.05 -3.84 -8.77
N ARG A 159 -7.22 -3.91 -9.43
CA ARG A 159 -8.45 -4.51 -8.91
C ARG A 159 -8.78 -5.75 -9.72
N GLY A 160 -8.67 -6.92 -9.10
CA GLY A 160 -9.12 -8.18 -9.66
C GLY A 160 -10.53 -8.54 -9.18
N PRO A 161 -11.09 -9.65 -9.68
CA PRO A 161 -12.38 -10.16 -9.23
C PRO A 161 -12.39 -10.49 -7.74
N ASP A 162 -11.25 -10.94 -7.22
CA ASP A 162 -11.18 -11.53 -5.88
C ASP A 162 -10.31 -10.70 -4.90
N GLY A 163 -9.61 -9.65 -5.36
CA GLY A 163 -8.64 -8.91 -4.55
C GLY A 163 -8.22 -7.55 -5.13
N THR A 164 -7.53 -6.74 -4.32
CA THR A 164 -6.99 -5.43 -4.74
C THR A 164 -5.58 -5.24 -4.23
N ALA A 165 -4.67 -4.80 -5.10
CA ALA A 165 -3.29 -4.48 -4.77
C ALA A 165 -2.97 -3.03 -5.15
N THR A 166 -2.27 -2.30 -4.27
CA THR A 166 -1.87 -0.91 -4.52
C THR A 166 -0.40 -0.72 -4.13
N ALA A 167 0.35 0.04 -4.94
CA ALA A 167 1.69 0.48 -4.60
C ALA A 167 1.99 1.88 -5.13
N THR A 168 2.72 2.66 -4.34
CA THR A 168 3.44 3.84 -4.82
C THR A 168 4.83 3.41 -5.25
N VAL A 169 5.20 3.69 -6.50
CA VAL A 169 6.50 3.33 -7.07
C VAL A 169 7.22 4.57 -7.54
N VAL A 170 8.51 4.70 -7.21
CA VAL A 170 9.39 5.73 -7.75
C VAL A 170 10.48 5.05 -8.57
N ILE A 171 10.44 5.28 -9.88
CA ILE A 171 11.28 4.60 -10.85
C ILE A 171 12.37 5.57 -11.28
N ARG A 172 13.63 5.18 -11.14
CA ARG A 172 14.79 5.98 -11.56
C ARG A 172 15.04 5.82 -13.07
N GLY A 173 15.35 6.94 -13.73
CA GLY A 173 15.71 6.98 -15.15
C GLY A 173 17.14 6.50 -15.46
N VAL A 174 17.97 6.30 -14.44
CA VAL A 174 19.34 5.75 -14.57
C VAL A 174 19.34 4.23 -14.37
N ARG A 175 20.21 3.52 -15.12
CA ARG A 175 20.49 2.07 -14.93
C ARG A 175 20.91 1.80 -13.48
N GLY A 176 19.95 1.43 -12.62
CA GLY A 176 20.16 1.23 -11.20
C GLY A 176 18.86 0.96 -10.45
N VAL A 177 18.32 -0.24 -10.67
CA VAL A 177 17.18 -0.83 -9.95
C VAL A 177 17.35 -0.62 -8.45
N ILE A 178 16.41 0.06 -7.79
CA ILE A 178 15.87 -0.31 -6.47
C ILE A 178 14.44 0.24 -6.41
N ALA A 179 13.44 -0.63 -6.50
CA ALA A 179 12.10 -0.34 -6.03
C ALA A 179 12.13 -0.38 -4.50
N ASP A 180 11.98 0.77 -3.83
CA ASP A 180 11.64 0.81 -2.40
C ASP A 180 10.16 0.42 -2.29
N ARG A 181 9.88 -0.89 -2.28
CA ARG A 181 8.56 -1.38 -1.82
C ARG A 181 8.47 -1.09 -0.33
N ARG A 182 8.02 0.11 0.02
CA ARG A 182 7.40 0.31 1.33
C ARG A 182 6.09 -0.46 1.28
N SER A 183 6.15 -1.70 1.75
CA SER A 183 5.00 -2.51 2.10
C SER A 183 4.12 -1.68 3.02
N ALA A 184 3.09 -1.04 2.47
CA ALA A 184 1.96 -0.60 3.24
C ALA A 184 1.31 -1.89 3.72
N ALA A 185 1.78 -2.36 4.88
CA ALA A 185 1.17 -3.45 5.61
C ALA A 185 -0.32 -3.15 5.67
N ALA A 186 -1.12 -4.12 5.21
CA ALA A 186 -2.55 -4.14 5.40
C ALA A 186 -2.85 -3.64 6.82
N SER A 187 -3.48 -2.47 6.91
CA SER A 187 -3.97 -1.95 8.17
C SER A 187 -5.14 -2.83 8.59
N LEU A 188 -4.81 -3.99 9.17
CA LEU A 188 -5.70 -4.81 9.96
C LEU A 188 -6.11 -3.96 11.17
N THR A 189 -7.18 -3.20 10.99
CA THR A 189 -7.93 -2.63 12.09
C THR A 189 -8.76 -3.79 12.64
N PRO A 190 -8.46 -4.36 13.82
CA PRO A 190 -9.36 -5.34 14.41
C PRO A 190 -10.68 -4.63 14.76
N PRO A 191 -11.85 -5.24 14.52
CA PRO A 191 -13.09 -4.72 15.06
C PRO A 191 -13.01 -4.80 16.59
N VAL A 192 -13.19 -3.63 17.23
CA VAL A 192 -13.40 -3.50 18.67
C VAL A 192 -14.64 -4.32 19.03
N ALA A 193 -14.42 -5.51 19.59
CA ALA A 193 -15.48 -6.30 20.18
C ALA A 193 -15.89 -5.67 21.52
N SER A 194 -17.07 -5.06 21.50
CA SER A 194 -17.85 -4.64 22.65
C SER A 194 -17.86 -5.72 23.74
N ARG A 195 -17.26 -5.45 24.89
CA ARG A 195 -17.48 -6.23 26.11
C ARG A 195 -18.42 -5.45 27.02
N GLU A 196 -19.71 -5.68 26.84
CA GLU A 196 -20.69 -5.46 27.90
C GLU A 196 -20.68 -6.64 28.88
N ALA A 197 -20.39 -6.28 30.13
CA ALA A 197 -20.92 -6.81 31.38
C ALA A 197 -21.09 -8.34 31.57
N THR A 198 -20.30 -8.87 32.50
CA THR A 198 -20.86 -9.78 33.50
C THR A 198 -20.37 -9.36 34.88
N ARG A 199 -21.30 -8.80 35.66
CA ARG A 199 -21.16 -8.60 37.10
C ARG A 199 -21.04 -9.97 37.76
N HIS A 200 -19.96 -10.24 38.48
CA HIS A 200 -20.06 -11.06 39.68
C HIS A 200 -19.06 -10.62 40.75
N THR A 201 -19.68 -10.23 41.86
CA THR A 201 -19.20 -9.94 43.19
C THR A 201 -18.06 -10.82 43.69
N ALA A 202 -16.97 -10.20 44.16
CA ALA A 202 -16.23 -10.69 45.32
C ALA A 202 -15.62 -9.52 46.10
N ARG A 203 -15.77 -9.63 47.40
CA ARG A 203 -15.67 -8.64 48.47
C ARG A 203 -14.34 -8.82 49.20
N ARG A 204 -13.83 -7.74 49.82
CA ARG A 204 -12.66 -7.63 50.76
C ARG A 204 -11.31 -7.37 50.07
N SER A 205 -10.43 -6.49 50.53
CA SER A 205 -10.37 -5.69 51.76
C SER A 205 -9.24 -4.66 51.70
N ARG A 206 -9.57 -3.42 52.09
CA ARG A 206 -8.85 -2.48 52.99
C ARG A 206 -7.31 -2.34 52.93
N GLY A 207 -6.90 -1.09 52.73
CA GLY A 207 -5.68 -0.42 53.21
C GLY A 207 -5.26 0.62 52.17
N ARG A 208 -5.63 1.91 52.18
CA ARG A 208 -5.56 2.99 53.19
C ARG A 208 -4.16 3.19 53.78
N THR A 209 -3.37 4.06 53.13
CA THR A 209 -2.73 5.22 53.79
C THR A 209 -2.37 6.31 52.76
N PRO A 210 -2.42 7.60 53.15
CA PRO A 210 -2.22 8.76 52.28
C PRO A 210 -0.80 9.34 52.39
N GLY A 211 -0.37 10.15 51.41
CA GLY A 211 0.85 10.94 51.52
C GLY A 211 0.91 12.12 50.54
N SER A 212 0.70 13.33 51.10
CA SER A 212 1.30 14.65 50.77
C SER A 212 1.37 15.11 49.31
N TRP A 213 0.66 16.15 48.85
CA TRP A 213 0.81 17.60 49.12
C TRP A 213 2.24 18.16 48.96
N SER A 214 2.49 18.76 47.79
CA SER A 214 3.26 20.00 47.54
C SER A 214 3.04 20.35 46.06
N GLU A 215 2.31 21.38 45.62
CA GLU A 215 2.41 22.82 45.89
C GLU A 215 3.78 23.41 45.53
N ARG A 216 3.88 23.88 44.28
CA ARG A 216 4.75 24.98 43.79
C ARG A 216 4.28 25.33 42.37
N ALA A 217 3.43 26.33 42.20
CA ALA A 217 3.81 27.75 42.05
C ALA A 217 4.73 28.01 40.85
N GLY A 218 4.12 28.37 39.72
CA GLY A 218 4.21 29.76 39.28
C GLY A 218 5.11 30.09 38.08
N ARG A 219 4.48 30.84 37.15
CA ARG A 219 5.05 31.92 36.31
C ARG A 219 5.92 31.38 35.15
N ARG A 220 6.01 31.99 33.96
CA ARG A 220 5.67 33.32 33.45
C ARG A 220 5.82 33.24 31.92
N TRP A 221 4.86 33.77 31.17
CA TRP A 221 5.09 34.33 29.83
C TRP A 221 6.10 35.49 29.96
N PRO A 222 6.90 35.87 28.94
CA PRO A 222 6.39 36.48 27.69
C PRO A 222 7.33 36.25 26.47
N ARG A 223 7.21 36.79 25.25
CA ARG A 223 6.35 37.73 24.51
C ARG A 223 6.22 37.19 23.08
#